data_AF-A0A941YXX9-F1
#
_entry.id   AF-A0A941YXX9-F1
#
_cell.length_a   1.000
_cell.length_b   1.000
_cell.length_c   1.000
_cell.angle_alpha   90.00
_cell.angle_beta   90.00
_cell.angle_gamma   90.00
#
_symmetry.space_group_name_H-M   'P 1'
#
loop_
_entity.id
_entity.type
_entity.pdbx_description
1 polymer ?
#
loop_
_entity_poly.entity_id
_entity_poly.type
_entity_poly.pdbx_seq_one_letter_code
_entity_poly.pdbx_strand_id
1 'polypeptide(L)'
;MSDSRERFWISLAVAILLGILQTYLLLLIWGYISAYTPVPKWLLTHGLKGRTLHSIVFLVDLATSLVLCLPLAYALCTLRPTRLPVYLLAALLPGFIWQYRLFLTDASLLHDVTTFVPGVVLWLLPLPLAATLIKQASFVRTPNNRWSGRDS
;
A
#
# COMPACT_ATOMS: atom_id res chain seq x y z
N MET A 1 25.13 8.85 -21.12
CA MET A 1 23.65 8.74 -21.20
C MET A 1 23.12 7.32 -20.92
N SER A 2 23.96 6.28 -20.80
CA SER A 2 23.55 4.92 -20.39
C SER A 2 23.32 4.78 -18.86
N ASP A 3 24.16 5.43 -18.07
CA ASP A 3 24.18 5.34 -16.59
C ASP A 3 22.85 5.73 -15.92
N SER A 4 22.13 6.72 -16.47
CA SER A 4 20.80 7.12 -15.96
C SER A 4 19.70 6.10 -16.29
N ARG A 5 19.83 5.39 -17.42
CA ARG A 5 18.86 4.38 -17.86
C ARG A 5 19.05 3.09 -17.06
N GLU A 6 20.29 2.68 -16.81
CA GLU A 6 20.60 1.52 -15.97
C GLU A 6 20.11 1.71 -14.53
N ARG A 7 20.38 2.88 -13.93
CA ARG A 7 19.87 3.22 -12.59
C ARG A 7 18.34 3.22 -12.52
N PHE A 8 17.67 3.67 -13.59
CA PHE A 8 16.22 3.63 -13.67
C PHE A 8 15.70 2.18 -13.63
N TRP A 9 16.24 1.29 -14.47
CA TRP A 9 15.84 -0.12 -14.52
C TRP A 9 16.14 -0.87 -13.23
N ILE A 10 17.30 -0.64 -12.62
CA ILE A 10 17.66 -1.23 -11.32
C ILE A 10 16.66 -0.78 -10.25
N SER A 11 16.38 0.52 -10.17
CA SER A 11 15.41 1.04 -9.20
C SER A 11 14.00 0.49 -9.44
N LEU A 12 13.63 0.28 -10.70
CA LEU A 12 12.34 -0.31 -11.08
C LEU A 12 12.26 -1.78 -10.65
N ALA A 13 13.31 -2.56 -10.90
CA ALA A 13 13.40 -3.95 -10.48
C ALA A 13 13.35 -4.08 -8.95
N VAL A 14 14.04 -3.21 -8.22
CA VAL A 14 13.98 -3.15 -6.76
C VAL A 14 12.56 -2.82 -6.28
N ALA A 15 11.88 -1.86 -6.91
CA ALA A 15 10.49 -1.54 -6.55
C ALA A 15 9.53 -2.71 -6.78
N ILE A 16 9.71 -3.47 -7.87
CA ILE A 16 8.95 -4.69 -8.15
C ILE A 16 9.19 -5.73 -7.06
N LEU A 17 10.46 -6.02 -6.74
CA LEU A 17 10.82 -7.01 -5.72
C LEU A 17 10.26 -6.64 -4.33
N LEU A 18 10.37 -5.37 -3.97
CA LEU A 18 9.82 -4.85 -2.72
C LEU A 18 8.28 -4.95 -2.70
N GLY A 19 7.62 -4.68 -3.82
CA GLY A 19 6.17 -4.86 -3.97
C GLY A 19 5.72 -6.32 -3.83
N ILE A 20 6.46 -7.24 -4.44
CA ILE A 20 6.22 -8.69 -4.30
C ILE A 20 6.39 -9.11 -2.84
N LEU A 21 7.52 -8.75 -2.21
CA LEU A 21 7.80 -9.07 -0.81
C LEU A 21 6.69 -8.55 0.12
N GLN A 22 6.28 -7.29 -0.06
CA GLN A 22 5.20 -6.69 0.70
C GLN A 22 3.88 -7.43 0.52
N THR A 23 3.56 -7.84 -0.71
CA THR A 23 2.33 -8.59 -1.00
C THR A 23 2.29 -9.90 -0.19
N TYR A 24 3.39 -10.65 -0.17
CA TYR A 24 3.49 -11.87 0.63
C TYR A 24 3.39 -11.59 2.14
N LEU A 25 4.05 -10.53 2.62
CA LEU A 25 4.02 -10.14 4.02
C LEU A 25 2.61 -9.75 4.48
N LEU A 26 1.91 -8.94 3.68
CA LEU A 26 0.51 -8.59 3.89
C LEU A 26 -0.38 -9.84 3.93
N LEU A 27 -0.19 -10.77 2.99
CA LEU A 27 -0.99 -11.99 2.94
C LEU A 27 -0.79 -12.88 4.17
N LEU A 28 0.45 -13.02 4.65
CA LEU A 28 0.76 -13.75 5.88
C LEU A 28 0.18 -13.07 7.12
N ILE A 29 0.35 -11.75 7.24
CA ILE A 29 -0.18 -10.97 8.37
C ILE A 29 -1.71 -11.03 8.38
N TRP A 30 -2.36 -10.86 7.23
CA TRP A 30 -3.82 -10.98 7.13
C TRP A 30 -4.31 -12.40 7.42
N GLY A 31 -3.59 -13.43 6.96
CA GLY A 31 -3.89 -14.82 7.33
C GLY A 31 -3.80 -15.05 8.84
N TYR A 32 -2.77 -14.49 9.49
CA TYR A 32 -2.63 -14.54 10.94
C TYR A 32 -3.73 -13.75 11.66
N ILE A 33 -4.01 -12.52 11.23
CA ILE A 33 -5.06 -11.68 11.81
C ILE A 33 -6.42 -12.38 11.70
N SER A 34 -6.74 -12.94 10.53
CA SER A 34 -7.99 -13.66 10.30
C SER A 34 -8.13 -14.90 11.19
N ALA A 35 -7.03 -15.64 11.40
CA ALA A 35 -7.04 -16.85 12.22
C ALA A 35 -7.15 -16.55 13.72
N TYR A 36 -6.50 -15.49 14.22
CA TYR A 36 -6.32 -15.26 15.64
C TYR A 36 -7.06 -14.05 16.21
N THR A 37 -7.58 -13.14 15.37
CA THR A 37 -8.15 -11.88 15.86
C THR A 37 -9.68 -11.95 15.90
N PRO A 38 -10.31 -11.87 17.08
CA PRO A 38 -11.75 -11.88 17.20
C PRO A 38 -12.39 -10.51 16.94
N VAL A 39 -11.76 -9.57 16.21
CA VAL A 39 -12.28 -8.19 16.03
C VAL A 39 -13.74 -8.18 15.54
N PRO A 40 -14.15 -8.95 14.52
CA PRO A 40 -15.56 -9.00 14.12
C PRO A 40 -16.46 -9.57 15.23
N LYS A 41 -16.00 -10.58 15.96
CA LYS A 41 -16.73 -11.19 17.09
C LYS A 41 -16.89 -10.21 18.26
N TRP A 42 -15.85 -9.43 18.57
CA TRP A 42 -15.86 -8.41 19.60
C TRP A 42 -16.76 -7.21 19.23
N LEU A 43 -16.77 -6.81 17.96
CA LEU A 43 -17.71 -5.78 17.48
C LEU A 43 -19.17 -6.27 17.55
N LEU A 44 -19.41 -7.54 17.21
CA LEU A 44 -20.72 -8.16 17.34
C LEU A 44 -21.21 -8.23 18.79
N THR A 45 -20.33 -8.49 19.77
CA THR A 45 -20.71 -8.48 21.20
C THR A 45 -21.06 -7.08 21.71
N HIS A 46 -20.59 -6.02 21.06
CA HIS A 46 -20.99 -4.63 21.34
C HIS A 46 -22.27 -4.20 20.61
N GLY A 47 -22.97 -5.14 19.96
CA GLY A 47 -24.26 -4.89 19.32
C GLY A 47 -24.19 -4.28 17.92
N LEU A 48 -22.99 -4.10 17.35
CA LEU A 48 -22.81 -3.59 15.99
C LEU A 48 -23.22 -4.67 14.98
N LYS A 49 -24.14 -4.35 14.07
CA LYS A 49 -24.67 -5.28 13.06
C LYS A 49 -24.80 -4.60 11.70
N GLY A 50 -24.93 -5.41 10.65
CA GLY A 50 -25.24 -4.96 9.30
C GLY A 50 -24.18 -4.03 8.71
N ARG A 51 -24.61 -2.89 8.15
CA ARG A 51 -23.74 -1.94 7.43
C ARG A 51 -22.71 -1.27 8.34
N THR A 52 -23.08 -0.91 9.57
CA THR A 52 -22.17 -0.22 10.51
C THR A 52 -20.99 -1.10 10.89
N LEU A 53 -21.23 -2.41 11.09
CA LEU A 53 -20.17 -3.39 11.33
C LEU A 53 -19.19 -3.43 10.14
N HIS A 54 -19.71 -3.53 8.91
CA HIS A 54 -18.89 -3.55 7.70
C HIS A 54 -18.06 -2.28 7.53
N SER A 55 -18.62 -1.10 7.79
CA SER A 55 -17.90 0.17 7.70
C SER A 55 -16.76 0.26 8.73
N ILE A 56 -16.98 -0.19 9.96
CA ILE A 56 -15.94 -0.16 11.00
C ILE A 56 -14.82 -1.15 10.67
N VAL A 57 -15.17 -2.38 10.29
CA VAL A 57 -14.19 -3.38 9.87
C VAL A 57 -13.37 -2.86 8.69
N PHE A 58 -14.03 -2.28 7.67
CA PHE A 58 -13.34 -1.68 6.53
C PHE A 58 -12.33 -0.59 6.94
N LEU A 59 -12.69 0.29 7.89
CA LEU A 59 -11.79 1.34 8.38
C LEU A 59 -10.61 0.76 9.16
N VAL A 60 -10.84 -0.26 9.98
CA VAL A 60 -9.77 -0.97 10.71
C VAL A 60 -8.82 -1.65 9.74
N ASP A 61 -9.37 -2.32 8.72
CA ASP A 61 -8.59 -3.03 7.69
C ASP A 61 -7.76 -2.05 6.85
N LEU A 62 -8.36 -0.90 6.51
CA LEU A 62 -7.67 0.18 5.80
C LEU A 62 -6.54 0.76 6.63
N ALA A 63 -6.79 1.07 7.91
CA ALA A 63 -5.79 1.64 8.81
C ALA A 63 -4.63 0.66 9.04
N THR A 64 -4.95 -0.62 9.26
CA THR A 64 -3.95 -1.68 9.45
C THR A 64 -3.09 -1.83 8.19
N SER A 65 -3.71 -1.90 7.01
CA SER A 65 -2.99 -2.00 5.74
C SER A 65 -2.14 -0.76 5.46
N LEU A 66 -2.60 0.43 5.82
CA LEU A 66 -1.85 1.68 5.67
C LEU A 66 -0.59 1.66 6.55
N VAL A 67 -0.71 1.25 7.82
CA VAL A 67 0.43 1.13 8.74
C VAL A 67 1.44 0.10 8.24
N LEU A 68 0.96 -1.05 7.77
CA LEU A 68 1.83 -2.11 7.21
C LEU A 68 2.52 -1.69 5.92
N CYS A 69 1.94 -0.76 5.15
CA CYS A 69 2.53 -0.22 3.92
C CYS A 69 3.52 0.93 4.16
N LEU A 70 3.59 1.53 5.35
CA LEU A 70 4.54 2.60 5.68
C LEU A 70 6.02 2.23 5.41
N PRO A 71 6.56 1.08 5.87
CA PRO A 71 7.97 0.75 5.63
C PRO A 71 8.30 0.60 4.14
N LEU A 72 7.40 -0.01 3.36
CA LEU A 72 7.56 -0.11 1.91
C LEU A 72 7.51 1.28 1.26
N ALA A 73 6.52 2.08 1.61
CA ALA A 73 6.37 3.43 1.08
C ALA A 73 7.59 4.32 1.42
N TYR A 74 8.20 4.11 2.59
CA TYR A 74 9.46 4.75 2.97
C TYR A 74 10.60 4.33 2.05
N ALA A 75 10.80 3.02 1.86
CA ALA A 75 11.82 2.48 0.97
C ALA A 75 11.65 2.94 -0.49
N LEU A 76 10.41 3.10 -0.96
CA LEU A 76 10.12 3.65 -2.29
C LEU A 76 10.40 5.16 -2.37
N CYS A 77 10.16 5.92 -1.30
CA CYS A 77 10.46 7.35 -1.26
C CYS A 77 11.97 7.62 -1.15
N THR A 78 12.74 6.78 -0.45
CA THR A 78 14.20 6.94 -0.33
C THR A 78 14.92 6.73 -1.65
N LEU A 79 14.36 5.95 -2.58
CA LEU A 79 14.85 5.78 -3.96
C LEU A 79 14.80 7.09 -4.79
N ARG A 80 14.25 8.19 -4.25
CA ARG A 80 14.08 9.49 -4.92
C ARG A 80 13.59 9.36 -6.38
N PRO A 81 12.48 8.64 -6.61
CA PRO A 81 12.01 8.41 -7.97
C PRO A 81 11.62 9.73 -8.64
N THR A 82 12.15 9.99 -9.84
CA THR A 82 11.71 11.09 -10.71
C THR A 82 10.23 10.97 -11.08
N ARG A 83 9.69 9.73 -11.09
CA ARG A 83 8.28 9.43 -11.36
C ARG A 83 7.70 8.46 -10.32
N LEU A 84 7.52 8.93 -9.08
CA LEU A 84 6.91 8.19 -7.98
C LEU A 84 5.68 7.32 -8.36
N PRO A 85 4.69 7.79 -9.15
CA PRO A 85 3.54 6.94 -9.53
C PRO A 85 3.93 5.71 -10.34
N VAL A 86 5.00 5.77 -11.15
CA VAL A 86 5.46 4.62 -11.95
C VAL A 86 6.01 3.52 -11.04
N TYR A 87 6.78 3.89 -10.01
CA TYR A 87 7.34 2.92 -9.07
C TYR A 87 6.25 2.32 -8.16
N LEU A 88 5.24 3.11 -7.77
CA LEU A 88 4.07 2.58 -7.06
C LEU A 88 3.30 1.57 -7.91
N LEU A 89 3.02 1.90 -9.18
CA LEU A 89 2.36 0.96 -10.08
C LEU A 89 3.20 -0.30 -10.30
N ALA A 90 4.51 -0.17 -10.48
CA ALA A 90 5.41 -1.31 -10.62
C ALA A 90 5.43 -2.22 -9.38
N ALA A 91 5.32 -1.64 -8.18
CA ALA A 91 5.22 -2.41 -6.94
C ALA A 91 3.84 -3.08 -6.77
N LEU A 92 2.75 -2.44 -7.21
CA LEU A 92 1.38 -2.93 -7.03
C LEU A 92 0.94 -3.94 -8.10
N LEU A 93 1.27 -3.70 -9.37
CA LEU A 93 0.75 -4.48 -10.49
C LEU A 93 0.99 -6.00 -10.37
N PRO A 94 2.19 -6.49 -10.00
CA PRO A 94 2.43 -7.92 -9.92
C PRO A 94 1.52 -8.61 -8.89
N GLY A 95 1.40 -8.02 -7.70
CA GLY A 95 0.53 -8.55 -6.65
C GLY A 95 -0.95 -8.43 -7.00
N PHE A 96 -1.35 -7.34 -7.65
CA PHE A 96 -2.74 -7.12 -8.07
C PHE A 96 -3.17 -8.17 -9.10
N ILE A 97 -2.35 -8.37 -10.14
CA ILE A 97 -2.62 -9.36 -11.19
C ILE A 97 -2.69 -10.76 -10.57
N TRP A 98 -1.80 -11.09 -9.64
CA TRP A 98 -1.82 -12.38 -8.96
C TRP A 98 -3.08 -12.59 -8.12
N GLN A 99 -3.45 -11.60 -7.30
CA GLN A 99 -4.60 -11.67 -6.40
C GLN A 99 -5.92 -11.77 -7.16
N TYR A 100 -6.04 -11.03 -8.26
CA TYR A 100 -7.27 -10.94 -9.05
C TYR A 100 -7.28 -11.85 -10.28
N ARG A 101 -6.30 -12.75 -10.45
CA ARG A 101 -6.21 -13.62 -11.63
C ARG A 101 -7.48 -14.41 -11.92
N LEU A 102 -8.17 -14.88 -10.88
CA LEU A 102 -9.41 -15.65 -11.00
C LEU A 102 -10.58 -14.80 -11.52
N PHE A 103 -10.65 -13.54 -11.10
CA PHE A 103 -11.65 -12.58 -11.59
C PHE A 103 -11.39 -12.16 -13.03
N LEU A 104 -10.12 -12.19 -13.46
CA LEU A 104 -9.74 -11.90 -14.85
C LEU A 104 -10.07 -13.07 -15.79
N THR A 105 -10.09 -14.30 -15.29
CA THR A 105 -10.43 -15.49 -16.09
C THR A 105 -11.91 -15.81 -16.11
N ASP A 106 -12.63 -15.59 -15.00
CA ASP A 106 -14.06 -15.89 -14.89
C ASP A 106 -14.89 -14.62 -14.63
N ALA A 107 -15.50 -14.11 -15.70
CA ALA A 107 -16.35 -12.90 -15.65
C ALA A 107 -17.65 -13.09 -14.84
N SER A 108 -18.05 -14.33 -14.54
CA SER A 108 -19.22 -14.64 -13.72
C SER A 108 -19.06 -14.19 -12.27
N LEU A 109 -17.83 -14.08 -11.77
CA LEU A 109 -17.50 -13.60 -10.43
C LEU A 109 -17.67 -12.07 -10.27
N LEU A 110 -17.84 -11.34 -11.38
CA LEU A 110 -18.06 -9.89 -11.36
C LEU A 110 -19.48 -9.49 -10.95
N HIS A 111 -20.41 -10.45 -10.80
CA HIS A 111 -21.78 -10.13 -10.37
C HIS A 111 -21.85 -9.60 -8.93
N ASP A 112 -20.93 -9.99 -8.05
CA ASP A 112 -20.83 -9.50 -6.67
C ASP A 112 -19.94 -8.24 -6.57
N VAL A 113 -20.31 -7.20 -7.33
CA VAL A 113 -19.62 -5.90 -7.36
C VAL A 113 -19.49 -5.29 -5.95
N THR A 114 -20.48 -5.53 -5.08
CA THR A 114 -20.55 -5.02 -3.71
C THR A 114 -19.43 -5.52 -2.82
N THR A 115 -18.92 -6.73 -3.06
CA THR A 115 -17.82 -7.33 -2.29
C THR A 115 -16.47 -7.09 -2.98
N PHE A 116 -16.48 -7.02 -4.32
CA PHE A 116 -15.29 -6.81 -5.13
C PHE A 116 -14.70 -5.39 -4.97
N VAL A 117 -15.53 -4.36 -5.10
CA VAL A 117 -15.06 -2.95 -5.09
C VAL A 117 -14.34 -2.58 -3.80
N PRO A 118 -14.87 -2.88 -2.59
CA PRO A 118 -14.16 -2.59 -1.34
C PRO A 118 -12.80 -3.29 -1.25
N GLY A 119 -12.71 -4.54 -1.73
CA GLY A 119 -11.45 -5.28 -1.76
C GLY A 119 -10.41 -4.62 -2.66
N VAL A 120 -10.80 -4.19 -3.86
CA VAL A 120 -9.90 -3.49 -4.79
C VAL A 120 -9.42 -2.17 -4.19
N VAL A 121 -10.31 -1.42 -3.54
CA VAL A 121 -9.97 -0.16 -2.86
C VAL A 121 -8.97 -0.43 -1.73
N LEU A 122 -9.22 -1.42 -0.88
CA LEU A 122 -8.30 -1.78 0.21
C LEU A 122 -6.94 -2.28 -0.30
N TRP A 123 -6.87 -2.78 -1.53
CA TRP A 123 -5.61 -3.25 -2.10
C TRP A 123 -4.80 -2.11 -2.74
N LEU A 124 -5.47 -1.21 -3.49
CA LEU A 124 -4.81 -0.15 -4.26
C LEU A 124 -4.55 1.13 -3.47
N LEU A 125 -5.37 1.46 -2.47
CA LEU A 125 -5.34 2.74 -1.77
C LEU A 125 -4.26 2.86 -0.67
N PRO A 126 -3.93 1.82 0.12
CA PRO A 126 -3.04 1.98 1.28
C PRO A 126 -1.61 2.39 0.91
N LEU A 127 -1.05 1.82 -0.16
CA LEU A 127 0.32 2.11 -0.57
C LEU A 127 0.52 3.55 -1.09
N PRO A 128 -0.30 4.09 -2.01
CA PRO A 128 -0.20 5.48 -2.43
C PRO A 128 -0.48 6.45 -1.28
N LEU A 129 -1.42 6.14 -0.37
CA LEU A 129 -1.64 6.95 0.83
C LEU A 129 -0.43 6.95 1.78
N ALA A 130 0.18 5.79 2.02
CA ALA A 130 1.40 5.71 2.83
C ALA A 130 2.53 6.52 2.19
N ALA A 131 2.67 6.47 0.86
CA ALA A 131 3.68 7.25 0.13
C ALA A 131 3.43 8.76 0.20
N THR A 132 2.19 9.23 0.10
CA THR A 132 1.87 10.66 0.24
C THR A 132 2.14 11.16 1.66
N LEU A 133 1.77 10.38 2.68
CA LEU A 133 2.04 10.71 4.08
C LEU A 133 3.55 10.86 4.35
N ILE A 134 4.36 9.93 3.85
CA ILE A 134 5.82 9.97 4.03
C ILE A 134 6.43 11.15 3.27
N LYS A 135 5.94 11.43 2.06
CA LYS A 135 6.39 12.59 1.28
C LYS A 135 6.07 13.90 2.01
N GLN A 136 4.86 14.03 2.57
CA GLN A 136 4.46 15.20 3.36
C GLN A 136 5.32 15.34 4.62
N ALA A 137 5.51 14.26 5.39
CA ALA A 137 6.35 14.27 6.58
C ALA A 137 7.81 14.62 6.28
N SER A 138 8.34 14.16 5.14
CA SER A 138 9.71 14.46 4.70
C SER A 138 9.88 15.92 4.27
N PHE A 139 8.85 16.54 3.66
CA PHE A 139 8.88 17.95 3.27
C PHE A 139 8.87 18.89 4.48
N VAL A 140 8.14 18.53 5.54
CA VAL A 140 8.13 19.26 6.81
C VAL A 140 9.49 19.20 7.53
N ARG A 141 10.28 18.15 7.29
CA ARG A 141 11.61 17.94 7.90
C ARG A 141 12.79 18.63 7.20
N THR A 142 12.55 19.48 6.21
CA THR A 142 13.58 20.39 5.66
C THR A 142 13.44 21.81 6.23
N PRO A 143 13.88 22.08 7.48
CA PRO A 143 14.14 23.44 7.92
C PRO A 143 15.46 23.91 7.31
N ASN A 144 15.36 24.76 6.29
CA ASN A 144 16.21 25.93 6.04
C ASN A 144 17.66 25.90 6.59
N ASN A 145 18.54 25.06 6.04
CA ASN A 145 19.99 25.18 6.20
C ASN A 145 20.64 25.92 5.00
N ARG A 146 19.92 26.89 4.42
CA ARG A 146 20.41 27.74 3.33
C ARG A 146 21.22 28.97 3.77
N TRP A 147 21.49 29.16 5.06
CA TRP A 147 22.07 30.41 5.58
C TRP A 147 23.17 30.23 6.64
N SER A 148 24.17 29.37 6.42
CA SER A 148 25.45 29.52 7.13
C SER A 148 26.61 29.09 6.24
N GLY A 149 27.30 30.05 5.64
CA GLY A 149 28.46 29.76 4.79
C GLY A 149 28.74 30.78 3.69
N ARG A 150 28.17 31.98 3.78
CA ARG A 150 28.74 33.15 3.11
C ARG A 150 29.06 34.15 4.20
N ASP A 151 30.31 34.60 4.18
CA ASP A 151 30.88 35.72 4.93
C ASP A 151 31.57 35.35 6.27
N SER A 152 32.80 34.84 6.15
CA SER A 152 33.97 35.32 6.90
C SER A 152 35.25 34.81 6.26
#